data_AF-A0A2G9YKE7-F1
#
_entry.id   AF-A0A2G9YKE7-F1
#
_cell.length_a   1.000
_cell.length_b   1.000
_cell.length_c   1.000
_cell.angle_alpha   90.00
_cell.angle_beta   90.00
_cell.angle_gamma   90.00
#
_symmetry.space_group_name_H-M   'P 1'
#
loop_
_entity.id
_entity.type
_entity.pdbx_description
1 polymer ?
#
loop_
_entity_poly.entity_id
_entity_poly.type
_entity_poly.pdbx_seq_one_letter_code
_entity_poly.pdbx_strand_id
1 'polypeptide(L)'
;MKLKAKSGFSLVEVLMATAILAFALVGILGTYVTCLVLVTTSKNVNAATNAAQGVIEEIRSTPFTQVIADYNGMTFVVNDIPSSVGVVYVDDTANSELLDVTVSVCWRQGNKVIGEDTNLNGVLDVGEDTIIANNIIDSTVELVTQVANR
;
A
#
# COMPACT_ATOMS: atom_id res chain seq x y z
N MET A 1 -49.18 20.85 42.44
CA MET A 1 -48.22 20.89 41.32
C MET A 1 -48.78 20.03 40.17
N LYS A 2 -49.41 20.63 39.15
CA LYS A 2 -50.00 19.88 38.03
C LYS A 2 -48.92 19.64 36.97
N LEU A 3 -48.57 18.38 36.73
CA LEU A 3 -47.69 17.99 35.63
C LEU A 3 -48.42 18.25 34.31
N LYS A 4 -47.88 19.13 33.48
CA LYS A 4 -48.41 19.47 32.16
C LYS A 4 -48.20 18.27 31.23
N ALA A 5 -49.26 17.66 30.72
CA ALA A 5 -49.15 16.60 29.73
C ALA A 5 -48.53 17.19 28.44
N LYS A 6 -47.34 16.72 28.06
CA LYS A 6 -46.69 17.12 26.82
C LYS A 6 -47.40 16.44 25.65
N SER A 7 -47.73 17.19 24.61
CA SER A 7 -48.29 16.66 23.35
C SER A 7 -47.30 15.68 22.72
N GLY A 8 -47.79 14.51 22.29
CA GLY A 8 -47.00 13.54 21.54
C GLY A 8 -46.69 14.00 20.12
N PHE A 9 -45.79 13.29 19.44
CA PHE A 9 -45.48 13.53 18.03
C PHE A 9 -46.64 13.11 17.13
N SER A 10 -46.84 13.87 16.05
CA SER A 10 -47.75 13.53 14.96
C SER A 10 -47.20 12.36 14.14
N LEU A 11 -48.11 11.55 13.56
CA LEU A 11 -47.74 10.42 12.70
C LEU A 11 -46.83 10.86 11.54
N VAL A 12 -47.08 12.04 10.96
CA VAL A 12 -46.27 12.56 9.85
C VAL A 12 -44.85 12.92 10.29
N GLU A 13 -44.68 13.43 11.52
CA GLU A 13 -43.36 13.78 12.07
C GLU A 13 -42.52 12.52 12.29
N VAL A 14 -43.14 11.44 12.78
CA VAL A 14 -42.47 10.13 12.96
C VAL A 14 -42.07 9.53 11.60
N LEU A 15 -42.95 9.61 10.59
CA LEU A 15 -42.64 9.11 9.24
C LEU A 15 -41.50 9.90 8.58
N MET A 16 -41.48 11.22 8.72
CA MET A 16 -40.38 12.05 8.21
C MET A 16 -39.07 11.77 8.95
N ALA A 17 -39.10 11.68 10.29
CA ALA A 17 -37.91 11.39 11.09
C ALA A 17 -37.32 10.02 10.76
N THR A 18 -38.15 8.99 10.59
CA THR A 18 -37.71 7.64 10.22
C THR A 18 -37.17 7.58 8.80
N ALA A 19 -37.74 8.32 7.85
CA ALA A 19 -37.19 8.43 6.50
C ALA A 19 -35.77 9.04 6.52
N ILE A 20 -35.58 10.15 7.23
CA ILE A 20 -34.27 10.80 7.38
C ILE A 20 -33.27 9.84 8.04
N LEU A 21 -33.69 9.14 9.10
CA LEU A 21 -32.85 8.16 9.79
C LEU A 21 -32.43 7.02 8.84
N ALA A 22 -33.34 6.51 8.01
CA ALA A 22 -33.02 5.45 7.05
C ALA A 22 -31.93 5.90 6.06
N PHE A 23 -32.03 7.10 5.50
CA PHE A 23 -30.99 7.66 4.63
C PHE A 23 -29.65 7.84 5.35
N ALA A 24 -29.67 8.32 6.59
CA ALA A 24 -28.46 8.47 7.40
C ALA A 24 -27.77 7.11 7.66
N LEU A 25 -28.53 6.06 7.97
CA LEU A 25 -28.00 4.72 8.22
C LEU A 25 -27.33 4.12 6.98
N VAL A 26 -27.91 4.33 5.79
CA VAL A 26 -27.31 3.88 4.52
C VAL A 26 -25.94 4.54 4.30
N GLY A 27 -25.82 5.84 4.55
CA GLY A 27 -24.54 6.56 4.44
C GLY A 27 -23.48 6.03 5.41
N ILE A 28 -23.87 5.76 6.66
CA ILE A 28 -22.96 5.19 7.68
C ILE A 28 -22.46 3.81 7.27
N LEU A 29 -23.36 2.94 6.78
CA LEU A 29 -22.99 1.60 6.33
C LEU A 29 -22.01 1.65 5.15
N GLY A 30 -22.22 2.56 4.19
CA GLY A 30 -21.29 2.77 3.08
C GLY A 30 -19.89 3.18 3.55
N THR A 31 -19.81 4.13 4.48
CA THR A 31 -18.53 4.55 5.07
C THR A 31 -17.83 3.41 5.81
N TYR A 32 -18.59 2.59 6.56
CA TYR A 32 -18.04 1.47 7.30
C TYR A 32 -17.32 0.45 6.39
N VAL A 33 -17.91 0.13 5.23
CA VAL A 33 -17.29 -0.78 4.25
C VAL A 33 -15.97 -0.20 3.73
N THR A 34 -15.93 1.08 3.39
CA THR A 34 -14.71 1.75 2.93
C THR A 34 -13.63 1.76 4.02
N CYS A 35 -14.01 1.96 5.28
CA CYS A 35 -13.09 1.87 6.41
C CYS A 35 -12.45 0.49 6.55
N LEU A 36 -13.19 -0.60 6.32
CA LEU A 36 -12.64 -1.96 6.36
C LEU A 36 -11.57 -2.18 5.28
N VAL A 37 -11.81 -1.67 4.06
CA VAL A 37 -10.82 -1.71 2.98
C VAL A 37 -9.59 -0.90 3.35
N LEU A 38 -9.79 0.31 3.90
CA LEU A 38 -8.69 1.17 4.34
C LEU A 38 -7.83 0.50 5.43
N VAL A 39 -8.45 -0.13 6.44
CA VAL A 39 -7.73 -0.86 7.49
C VAL A 39 -6.88 -1.99 6.90
N THR A 40 -7.40 -2.71 5.91
CA THR A 40 -6.66 -3.77 5.22
C THR A 40 -5.48 -3.20 4.44
N THR A 41 -5.70 -2.12 3.68
CA THR A 41 -4.62 -1.42 2.95
C THR A 41 -3.54 -0.93 3.91
N SER A 42 -3.91 -0.29 5.02
CA SER A 42 -2.95 0.20 6.02
C SER A 42 -2.14 -0.94 6.65
N LYS A 43 -2.77 -2.08 6.94
CA LYS A 43 -2.07 -3.28 7.42
C LYS A 43 -1.04 -3.76 6.39
N ASN A 44 -1.45 -3.86 5.12
CA ASN A 44 -0.59 -4.33 4.04
C ASN A 44 0.57 -3.37 3.77
N VAL A 45 0.31 -2.05 3.77
CA VAL A 45 1.36 -1.03 3.66
C VAL A 45 2.40 -1.20 4.77
N ASN A 46 1.97 -1.34 6.03
CA ASN A 46 2.90 -1.54 7.14
C ASN A 46 3.73 -2.83 6.98
N ALA A 47 3.11 -3.94 6.57
CA ALA A 47 3.81 -5.20 6.35
C ALA A 47 4.82 -5.11 5.18
N ALA A 48 4.42 -4.49 4.07
CA ALA A 48 5.27 -4.26 2.91
C ALA A 48 6.45 -3.34 3.26
N THR A 49 6.21 -2.25 4.00
CA THR A 49 7.26 -1.35 4.47
C THR A 49 8.26 -2.07 5.38
N ASN A 50 7.78 -2.90 6.32
CA ASN A 50 8.66 -3.67 7.19
C ASN A 50 9.53 -4.67 6.40
N ALA A 51 8.95 -5.34 5.40
CA ALA A 51 9.69 -6.26 4.53
C ALA A 51 10.75 -5.53 3.70
N ALA A 52 10.39 -4.41 3.07
CA ALA A 52 11.33 -3.58 2.31
C ALA A 52 12.46 -3.03 3.19
N GLN A 53 12.17 -2.60 4.43
CA GLN A 53 13.18 -2.21 5.40
C GLN A 53 14.11 -3.36 5.77
N GLY A 54 13.57 -4.57 5.95
CA GLY A 54 14.38 -5.77 6.20
C GLY A 54 15.41 -6.00 5.10
N VAL A 55 14.98 -5.92 3.83
CA VAL A 55 15.88 -6.05 2.66
C VAL A 55 16.94 -4.94 2.64
N ILE A 56 16.59 -3.70 2.95
CA ILE A 56 17.57 -2.60 3.05
C ILE A 56 18.61 -2.87 4.13
N GLU A 57 18.23 -3.42 5.28
CA GLU A 57 19.18 -3.76 6.35
C GLU A 57 20.09 -4.93 5.95
N GLU A 58 19.55 -5.93 5.23
CA GLU A 58 20.35 -7.02 4.64
C GLU A 58 21.38 -6.47 3.64
N ILE A 59 20.97 -5.59 2.74
CA ILE A 59 21.86 -4.90 1.80
C ILE A 59 22.94 -4.12 2.54
N ARG A 60 22.58 -3.39 3.61
CA ARG A 60 23.55 -2.63 4.43
C ARG A 60 24.59 -3.53 5.10
N SER A 61 24.23 -4.76 5.42
CA SER A 61 25.14 -5.75 6.01
C SER A 61 25.99 -6.50 4.98
N THR A 62 25.69 -6.33 3.69
CA THR A 62 26.39 -6.98 2.57
C THR A 62 27.62 -6.16 2.15
N PRO A 63 28.76 -6.79 1.80
CA PRO A 63 29.89 -6.09 1.21
C PRO A 63 29.49 -5.30 -0.04
N PHE A 64 29.97 -4.05 -0.16
CA PHE A 64 29.60 -3.14 -1.25
C PHE A 64 29.75 -3.78 -2.64
N THR A 65 30.82 -4.53 -2.87
CA THR A 65 31.12 -5.19 -4.15
C THR A 65 30.14 -6.31 -4.53
N GLN A 66 29.35 -6.80 -3.58
CA GLN A 66 28.37 -7.87 -3.79
C GLN A 66 26.94 -7.34 -3.94
N VAL A 67 26.66 -6.10 -3.54
CA VAL A 67 25.30 -5.54 -3.53
C VAL A 67 24.64 -5.60 -4.90
N ILE A 68 25.31 -5.15 -5.96
CA ILE A 68 24.75 -5.18 -7.33
C ILE A 68 24.47 -6.62 -7.77
N ALA A 69 25.43 -7.53 -7.55
CA ALA A 69 25.33 -8.91 -8.03
C ALA A 69 24.25 -9.71 -7.31
N ASP A 70 24.06 -9.47 -6.02
CA ASP A 70 23.17 -10.26 -5.17
C ASP A 70 21.75 -9.70 -5.13
N TYR A 71 21.57 -8.38 -5.29
CA TYR A 71 20.28 -7.72 -5.09
C TYR A 71 19.67 -7.07 -6.32
N ASN A 72 20.43 -6.72 -7.37
CA ASN A 72 19.82 -6.07 -8.52
C ASN A 72 18.88 -7.03 -9.27
N GLY A 73 17.60 -6.65 -9.39
CA GLY A 73 16.55 -7.51 -9.94
C GLY A 73 16.11 -8.65 -9.02
N MET A 74 16.57 -8.66 -7.75
CA MET A 74 16.10 -9.63 -6.76
C MET A 74 14.60 -9.43 -6.54
N THR A 75 13.86 -10.54 -6.53
CA THR A 75 12.46 -10.55 -6.12
C THR A 75 12.29 -11.26 -4.78
N PHE A 76 11.34 -10.80 -3.98
CA PHE A 76 10.98 -11.42 -2.71
C PHE A 76 9.47 -11.36 -2.48
N VAL A 77 8.97 -12.16 -1.53
CA VAL A 77 7.54 -12.17 -1.15
C VAL A 77 7.36 -11.61 0.25
N VAL A 78 6.25 -10.91 0.49
CA VAL A 78 5.90 -10.43 1.82
C VAL A 78 5.00 -11.47 2.48
N ASN A 79 5.53 -12.17 3.48
CA ASN A 79 4.85 -13.31 4.12
C ASN A 79 3.44 -12.97 4.65
N ASP A 80 3.23 -11.75 5.13
CA ASP A 80 1.95 -11.30 5.69
C ASP A 80 0.91 -10.88 4.64
N ILE A 81 1.29 -10.81 3.36
CA ILE A 81 0.43 -10.35 2.26
C ILE A 81 0.38 -11.45 1.18
N PRO A 82 -0.75 -12.16 1.03
CA PRO A 82 -0.90 -13.16 -0.02
C PRO A 82 -0.87 -12.47 -1.39
N SER A 83 -0.16 -13.06 -2.36
CA SER A 83 0.05 -12.46 -3.70
C SER A 83 0.71 -11.08 -3.61
N SER A 84 1.95 -11.08 -3.14
CA SER A 84 2.84 -9.92 -3.10
C SER A 84 4.15 -10.24 -3.81
N VAL A 85 4.77 -9.21 -4.35
CA VAL A 85 6.12 -9.29 -4.91
C VAL A 85 6.83 -7.97 -4.59
N GLY A 86 8.01 -8.10 -3.99
CA GLY A 86 8.96 -7.02 -3.84
C GLY A 86 10.06 -7.16 -4.88
N VAL A 87 10.54 -6.05 -5.42
CA VAL A 87 11.62 -5.99 -6.40
C VAL A 87 12.66 -4.99 -5.92
N VAL A 88 13.93 -5.36 -6.06
CA VAL A 88 15.07 -4.51 -5.71
C VAL A 88 15.79 -4.08 -6.97
N TYR A 89 16.06 -2.78 -7.08
CA TYR A 89 16.85 -2.17 -8.14
C TYR A 89 18.08 -1.54 -7.51
N VAL A 90 19.25 -1.79 -8.11
CA VAL A 90 20.50 -1.20 -7.70
C VAL A 90 21.11 -0.51 -8.91
N ASP A 91 21.30 0.81 -8.80
CA ASP A 91 21.89 1.64 -9.83
C ASP A 91 23.24 2.21 -9.35
N ASP A 92 24.28 2.10 -10.18
CA ASP A 92 25.62 2.66 -9.96
C ASP A 92 25.99 3.73 -11.01
N THR A 93 25.05 4.08 -11.90
CA THR A 93 25.29 4.95 -13.07
C THR A 93 25.73 6.36 -12.67
N ALA A 94 25.27 6.86 -11.51
CA ALA A 94 25.64 8.18 -11.02
C ALA A 94 27.07 8.22 -10.45
N ASN A 95 27.51 7.15 -9.76
CA ASN A 95 28.82 7.05 -9.14
C ASN A 95 29.13 5.59 -8.75
N SER A 96 30.28 5.06 -9.18
CA SER A 96 30.70 3.69 -8.84
C SER A 96 31.02 3.46 -7.35
N GLU A 97 31.12 4.52 -6.55
CA GLU A 97 31.31 4.46 -5.09
C GLU A 97 30.01 4.68 -4.29
N LEU A 98 28.89 4.93 -4.97
CA LEU A 98 27.60 5.19 -4.33
C LEU A 98 26.47 4.51 -5.13
N LEU A 99 25.87 3.49 -4.53
CA LEU A 99 24.77 2.75 -5.13
C LEU A 99 23.45 3.37 -4.70
N ASP A 100 22.59 3.68 -5.67
CA ASP A 100 21.19 3.99 -5.44
C ASP A 100 20.39 2.68 -5.40
N VAL A 101 19.80 2.39 -4.25
CA VAL A 101 19.03 1.17 -4.01
C VAL A 101 17.56 1.55 -3.85
N THR A 102 16.73 1.02 -4.74
CA THR A 102 15.27 1.18 -4.71
C THR A 102 14.62 -0.15 -4.43
N VAL A 103 13.79 -0.22 -3.39
CA VAL A 103 12.99 -1.40 -3.06
C VAL A 103 11.53 -1.04 -3.21
N SER A 104 10.86 -1.69 -4.17
CA SER A 104 9.44 -1.48 -4.45
C SER A 104 8.65 -2.75 -4.13
N VAL A 105 7.43 -2.60 -3.59
CA VAL A 105 6.58 -3.74 -3.22
C VAL A 105 5.19 -3.60 -3.81
N CYS A 106 4.81 -4.56 -4.65
CA CYS A 106 3.48 -4.67 -5.25
C CYS A 106 2.68 -5.81 -4.60
N TRP A 107 1.36 -5.67 -4.54
CA TRP A 107 0.49 -6.74 -4.04
C TRP A 107 -0.94 -6.66 -4.56
N ARG A 108 -1.66 -7.77 -4.45
CA ARG A 108 -3.09 -7.84 -4.76
C ARG A 108 -3.95 -7.68 -3.50
N GLN A 109 -4.96 -6.83 -3.58
CA GLN A 109 -5.98 -6.65 -2.55
C GLN A 109 -7.37 -6.72 -3.16
N GLY A 110 -8.03 -7.88 -2.98
CA GLY A 110 -9.28 -8.19 -3.69
C GLY A 110 -9.03 -8.29 -5.19
N ASN A 111 -9.77 -7.53 -5.99
CA ASN A 111 -9.59 -7.47 -7.45
C ASN A 111 -8.64 -6.35 -7.90
N LYS A 112 -8.06 -5.58 -6.96
CA LYS A 112 -7.16 -4.47 -7.27
C LYS A 112 -5.72 -4.87 -7.02
N VAL A 113 -4.84 -4.53 -7.95
CA VAL A 113 -3.38 -4.54 -7.74
C VAL A 113 -2.95 -3.18 -7.21
N ILE A 114 -2.09 -3.18 -6.21
CA ILE A 114 -1.42 -2.00 -5.66
C ILE A 114 0.03 -2.04 -6.15
N GLY A 115 0.43 -1.01 -6.87
CA GLY A 115 1.70 -0.95 -7.60
C GLY A 115 1.52 -1.17 -9.10
N GLU A 116 2.59 -1.03 -9.85
CA GLU A 116 2.62 -1.12 -11.32
C GLU A 116 2.64 -2.56 -11.84
N ASP A 117 3.21 -3.49 -11.09
CA ASP A 117 3.31 -4.90 -11.49
C ASP A 117 1.92 -5.57 -11.44
N THR A 118 1.25 -5.62 -12.60
CA THR A 118 -0.15 -6.03 -12.73
C THR A 118 -0.33 -7.54 -12.58
N ASN A 119 0.69 -8.31 -12.95
CA ASN A 119 0.66 -9.76 -12.92
C ASN A 119 1.42 -10.36 -11.73
N LEU A 120 2.14 -9.52 -10.97
CA LEU A 120 2.91 -9.83 -9.77
C LEU A 120 4.05 -10.83 -10.04
N ASN A 121 4.76 -10.67 -11.16
CA ASN A 121 5.92 -11.51 -11.53
C ASN A 121 7.28 -10.89 -11.18
N GLY A 122 7.32 -9.64 -10.72
CA GLY A 122 8.52 -8.89 -10.38
C GLY A 122 9.35 -8.46 -11.59
N VAL A 123 8.77 -8.43 -12.79
CA VAL A 123 9.39 -8.05 -14.05
C VAL A 123 8.55 -6.93 -14.66
N LEU A 124 9.20 -5.85 -15.10
CA LEU A 124 8.50 -4.74 -15.73
C LEU A 124 8.02 -5.16 -17.14
N ASP A 125 6.72 -5.40 -17.29
CA ASP A 125 6.11 -5.78 -18.56
C ASP A 125 5.63 -4.57 -19.39
N VAL A 126 5.32 -4.83 -20.66
CA VAL A 126 4.80 -3.79 -21.56
C VAL A 126 3.48 -3.24 -21.02
N GLY A 127 3.51 -1.95 -20.67
CA GLY A 127 2.34 -1.22 -20.17
C GLY A 127 2.25 -1.13 -18.64
N GLU A 128 3.27 -1.56 -17.90
CA GLU A 128 3.33 -1.43 -16.44
C GLU A 128 4.03 -0.14 -15.98
N ASP A 129 5.05 0.32 -16.71
CA ASP A 129 5.74 1.61 -16.49
C ASP A 129 4.86 2.80 -16.90
N THR A 130 3.97 3.25 -16.00
CA THR A 130 2.90 4.20 -16.34
C THR A 130 2.78 5.37 -15.38
N ILE A 131 3.33 5.25 -14.17
CA ILE A 131 3.35 6.28 -13.13
C ILE A 131 4.54 7.21 -13.38
N ILE A 132 5.77 6.68 -13.39
CA ILE A 132 6.99 7.41 -13.73
C ILE A 132 7.82 6.56 -14.69
N ALA A 133 8.01 7.04 -15.93
CA ALA A 133 8.84 6.40 -16.96
C ALA A 133 10.33 6.31 -16.59
N ASN A 134 10.69 5.41 -15.67
CA ASN A 134 12.02 5.23 -15.08
C ASN A 134 12.59 3.80 -15.27
N ASN A 135 11.87 2.91 -15.97
CA ASN A 135 12.20 1.49 -16.12
C ASN A 135 12.31 0.71 -14.79
N ILE A 136 11.62 1.16 -13.76
CA ILE A 136 11.49 0.51 -12.45
C ILE A 136 10.00 0.25 -12.22
N ILE A 137 9.67 -0.78 -11.44
CA ILE A 137 8.30 -0.99 -10.98
C ILE A 137 8.04 -0.03 -9.82
N ASP A 138 7.18 0.96 -10.03
CA ASP A 138 6.76 1.88 -8.97
C ASP A 138 5.62 1.28 -8.12
N SER A 139 5.58 1.65 -6.84
CA SER A 139 4.48 1.27 -5.97
C SER A 139 4.20 2.30 -4.88
N THR A 140 3.05 2.15 -4.20
CA THR A 140 2.73 2.93 -3.00
C THR A 140 3.73 2.69 -1.87
N VAL A 141 4.37 1.53 -1.84
CA VAL A 141 5.48 1.23 -0.93
C VAL A 141 6.74 1.11 -1.75
N GLU A 142 7.53 2.18 -1.70
CA GLU A 142 8.84 2.29 -2.31
C GLU A 142 9.80 2.93 -1.31
N LEU A 143 10.98 2.34 -1.14
CA LEU A 143 12.04 2.86 -0.31
C LEU A 143 13.29 3.04 -1.17
N VAL A 144 13.80 4.28 -1.19
CA VAL A 144 15.03 4.64 -1.88
C VAL A 144 16.10 4.98 -0.85
N THR A 145 17.27 4.40 -0.99
CA THR A 145 18.42 4.66 -0.12
C THR A 145 19.73 4.64 -0.90
N GLN A 146 20.77 5.22 -0.32
CA GLN A 146 22.10 5.25 -0.93
C GLN A 146 23.08 4.45 -0.07
N VAL A 147 23.85 3.59 -0.71
CA VAL A 147 24.88 2.76 -0.07
C VAL A 147 26.24 3.19 -0.60
N ALA A 148 27.10 3.70 0.28
CA ALA A 148 28.44 4.14 -0.09
C ALA A 148 29.49 3.03 0.12
N ASN A 149 30.51 3.01 -0.73
CA ASN A 149 31.69 2.19 -0.56
C ASN A 149 32.47 2.66 0.69
N ARG A 150 32.74 1.75 1.62
CA ARG A 150 33.35 2.06 2.93
C ARG A 150 34.82 1.66 3.00
#